data_AF-A0A4Q0PLF4-F1
#
_entry.id   AF-A0A4Q0PLF4-F1
#
_cell.length_a   1.000
_cell.length_b   1.000
_cell.length_c   1.000
_cell.angle_alpha   90.00
_cell.angle_beta   90.00
_cell.angle_gamma   90.00
#
_symmetry.space_group_name_H-M   'P 1'
#
loop_
_entity.id
_entity.type
_entity.pdbx_description
1 polymer ?
#
loop_
_entity_poly.entity_id
_entity_poly.type
_entity_poly.pdbx_seq_one_letter_code
_entity_poly.pdbx_strand_id
1 'polypeptide(L)'
;MHLSVVIKLALSILFLLCLFQLPYGYYEFVRFCALIGFAWLAYTSYQKGNTGGAFIYLALAILFQPLLKIALGRTLWNIVDVLVAVGLLASLFLETEKFKN
;
A
#
# COMPACT_ATOMS: atom_id res chain seq x y z
N MET A 1 8.12 7.19 -14.12
CA MET A 1 8.28 5.72 -14.10
C MET A 1 8.96 5.23 -12.82
N HIS A 2 10.08 5.84 -12.39
CA HIS A 2 10.81 5.42 -11.17
C HIS A 2 10.10 5.71 -9.84
N LEU A 3 9.38 6.83 -9.73
CA LEU A 3 8.78 7.25 -8.45
C LEU A 3 7.74 6.25 -7.91
N SER A 4 6.88 5.71 -8.78
CA SER A 4 5.88 4.71 -8.39
C SER A 4 6.52 3.41 -7.89
N VAL A 5 7.66 3.01 -8.47
CA VAL A 5 8.41 1.82 -8.05
C VAL A 5 8.97 2.02 -6.65
N VAL A 6 9.61 3.16 -6.40
CA VAL A 6 10.17 3.52 -5.08
C VAL A 6 9.08 3.53 -4.01
N ILE A 7 7.91 4.12 -4.30
CA ILE A 7 6.77 4.17 -3.37
C ILE A 7 6.26 2.76 -3.04
N LYS A 8 6.03 1.90 -4.06
CA LYS A 8 5.57 0.52 -3.85
C LYS A 8 6.58 -0.29 -3.02
N LEU A 9 7.88 -0.11 -3.28
CA LEU A 9 8.95 -0.81 -2.56
C LEU A 9 9.03 -0.34 -1.10
N ALA A 10 9.04 0.97 -0.87
CA ALA A 10 9.08 1.56 0.46
C ALA A 10 7.87 1.12 1.30
N LEU A 11 6.65 1.18 0.74
CA LEU A 11 5.42 0.70 1.40
C LEU A 11 5.51 -0.78 1.77
N SER A 12 5.99 -1.62 0.86
CA SER A 12 6.10 -3.06 1.11
C SER A 12 7.06 -3.35 2.27
N ILE A 13 8.21 -2.65 2.33
CA ILE A 13 9.15 -2.78 3.45
C ILE A 13 8.51 -2.29 4.76
N LEU A 14 7.77 -1.18 4.71
CA LEU A 14 7.10 -0.60 5.88
C LEU A 14 6.03 -1.52 6.47
N PHE A 15 5.22 -2.16 5.62
CA PHE A 15 4.23 -3.16 6.04
C PHE A 15 4.88 -4.46 6.56
N LEU A 16 5.99 -4.89 5.96
CA LEU A 16 6.74 -6.04 6.49
C LEU A 16 7.38 -5.73 7.85
N LEU A 17 7.84 -4.50 8.08
CA LEU A 17 8.34 -4.05 9.39
C LEU A 17 7.23 -4.07 10.46
N CYS A 18 5.98 -3.77 10.10
CA CYS A 18 4.83 -3.85 10.99
C CYS A 18 4.50 -5.27 11.51
N LEU A 19 5.02 -6.34 10.88
CA LEU A 19 4.94 -7.70 11.44
C LEU A 19 5.65 -7.82 12.79
N PHE A 20 6.69 -7.01 13.03
CA PHE A 20 7.34 -6.94 14.32
C PHE A 20 6.46 -6.20 15.33
N GLN A 21 6.51 -6.60 16.61
CA GLN A 21 5.79 -5.91 17.67
C GLN A 21 6.47 -4.56 17.99
N LEU A 22 6.06 -3.51 17.27
CA LEU A 22 6.54 -2.15 17.47
C LEU A 22 5.58 -1.35 18.39
N PRO A 23 6.02 -0.21 18.95
CA PRO A 23 5.13 0.66 19.73
C PRO A 23 3.98 1.19 18.86
N TYR A 24 2.81 1.41 19.48
CA TYR A 24 1.58 1.80 18.78
C TYR A 24 1.75 3.01 17.83
N GLY A 25 2.54 4.01 18.24
CA GLY A 25 2.82 5.19 17.42
C GLY A 25 3.53 4.90 16.09
N TYR A 26 4.29 3.80 15.99
CA TYR A 26 4.90 3.38 14.73
C TYR A 26 3.81 2.95 13.72
N TYR A 27 2.82 2.18 14.17
CA TYR A 27 1.72 1.75 13.30
C TYR A 27 0.88 2.93 12.79
N GLU A 28 0.66 3.95 13.61
CA GLU A 28 -0.04 5.18 13.17
C GLU A 28 0.77 5.93 12.11
N PHE A 29 2.10 6.02 12.27
CA PHE A 29 2.97 6.60 11.27
C PHE A 29 2.94 5.81 9.95
N VAL A 30 3.04 4.49 10.01
CA VAL A 30 2.97 3.61 8.83
C VAL A 30 1.64 3.80 8.10
N ARG A 31 0.51 3.91 8.82
CA ARG A 31 -0.80 4.19 8.21
C ARG A 31 -0.86 5.55 7.52
N PHE A 32 -0.25 6.57 8.10
CA PHE A 32 -0.17 7.89 7.47
C PHE A 32 0.64 7.84 6.17
N CYS A 33 1.80 7.17 6.20
CA CYS A 33 2.61 6.92 5.00
C CYS A 33 1.86 6.09 3.95
N ALA A 34 1.14 5.05 4.40
CA ALA A 34 0.29 4.21 3.56
C ALA A 34 -0.78 5.02 2.84
N LEU A 35 -1.51 5.88 3.56
CA LEU A 35 -2.52 6.74 2.98
C LEU A 35 -1.93 7.63 1.87
N ILE A 36 -0.82 8.33 2.15
CA ILE A 36 -0.18 9.22 1.16
C ILE A 36 0.30 8.41 -0.05
N GLY A 37 0.96 7.28 0.19
CA GLY A 37 1.48 6.41 -0.85
C GLY A 37 0.38 5.84 -1.75
N PHE A 38 -0.71 5.34 -1.16
CA PHE A 38 -1.86 4.81 -1.90
C PHE A 38 -2.66 5.90 -2.61
N ALA A 39 -2.83 7.08 -2.02
CA ALA A 39 -3.46 8.20 -2.70
C ALA A 39 -2.68 8.62 -3.95
N TRP A 40 -1.35 8.67 -3.86
CA TRP A 40 -0.49 8.95 -5.01
C TRP A 40 -0.56 7.85 -6.08
N LEU A 41 -0.55 6.58 -5.66
CA LEU A 41 -0.69 5.44 -6.58
C LEU A 41 -2.06 5.41 -7.26
N ALA A 42 -3.14 5.70 -6.53
CA ALA A 42 -4.48 5.81 -7.07
C ALA A 42 -4.57 6.91 -8.14
N TYR A 43 -4.05 8.10 -7.83
CA TYR A 43 -3.99 9.22 -8.77
C TYR A 43 -3.17 8.89 -10.03
N THR A 44 -2.03 8.23 -9.85
CA THR A 44 -1.17 7.80 -10.97
C THR A 44 -1.87 6.75 -11.84
N SER A 45 -2.51 5.75 -11.25
CA SER A 45 -3.27 4.72 -11.97
C SER A 45 -4.46 5.30 -12.73
N TYR A 46 -5.15 6.28 -12.13
CA TYR A 46 -6.26 6.99 -12.76
C TYR A 46 -5.79 7.75 -14.00
N GLN A 47 -4.68 8.51 -13.90
CA GLN A 47 -4.11 9.21 -15.06
C GLN A 47 -3.62 8.26 -16.16
N LYS A 48 -3.15 7.06 -15.81
CA LYS A 48 -2.77 6.01 -16.78
C LYS A 48 -3.98 5.30 -17.44
N GLY A 49 -5.21 5.71 -17.15
CA GLY A 49 -6.43 5.08 -17.66
C GLY A 49 -6.76 3.72 -17.03
N ASN A 50 -6.01 3.30 -16.00
CA ASN A 50 -6.28 2.07 -15.26
C ASN A 50 -7.20 2.37 -14.07
N THR A 51 -8.48 2.59 -14.38
CA THR A 51 -9.52 2.87 -13.39
C THR A 51 -9.71 1.73 -12.38
N GLY A 52 -9.56 0.47 -12.80
CA GLY A 52 -9.63 -0.68 -11.89
C GLY A 52 -8.54 -0.64 -10.81
N GLY A 53 -7.27 -0.44 -11.22
CA GLY A 53 -6.16 -0.29 -10.29
C GLY A 53 -6.27 0.95 -9.40
N ALA A 54 -6.79 2.06 -9.95
CA ALA A 54 -7.04 3.27 -9.18
C ALA A 54 -8.05 3.06 -8.06
N PHE A 55 -9.14 2.33 -8.32
CA PHE A 55 -10.17 2.02 -7.33
C PHE A 55 -9.65 1.11 -6.22
N ILE A 56 -8.81 0.13 -6.56
CA ILE A 56 -8.14 -0.73 -5.58
C ILE A 56 -7.24 0.09 -4.66
N TYR A 57 -6.37 0.95 -5.22
CA TYR A 57 -5.50 1.80 -4.40
C TYR A 57 -6.27 2.81 -3.57
N LEU A 58 -7.40 3.33 -4.07
CA LEU A 58 -8.28 4.22 -3.31
C LEU A 58 -8.94 3.48 -2.15
N ALA A 59 -9.45 2.26 -2.36
CA ALA A 59 -10.01 1.43 -1.30
C ALA A 59 -8.95 1.10 -0.23
N LEU A 60 -7.71 0.82 -0.63
CA LEU A 60 -6.59 0.63 0.29
C LEU A 60 -6.27 1.91 1.06
N ALA A 61 -6.24 3.08 0.42
CA ALA A 61 -6.05 4.36 1.11
C ALA A 61 -7.13 4.57 2.19
N ILE A 62 -8.39 4.25 1.90
CA ILE A 62 -9.51 4.32 2.85
C ILE A 62 -9.34 3.29 3.98
N LEU A 63 -8.86 2.08 3.68
CA LEU A 63 -8.62 1.05 4.68
C LEU A 63 -7.50 1.44 5.66
N PHE A 64 -6.41 2.01 5.14
CA PHE A 64 -5.25 2.46 5.93
C PHE A 64 -5.38 3.89 6.45
N GLN A 65 -6.53 4.55 6.27
CA GLN A 65 -6.68 5.92 6.72
C GLN A 65 -6.54 6.01 8.27
N PRO A 66 -5.80 7.00 8.79
CA PRO A 66 -5.67 7.22 10.23
C PRO A 66 -6.89 7.94 10.84
N LEU A 67 -7.84 8.40 10.01
CA LEU A 67 -9.03 9.15 10.43
C LEU A 67 -10.09 8.27 11.12
N LEU A 68 -10.23 7.01 10.68
CA LEU A 68 -11.15 6.05 11.28
C LEU A 68 -10.35 5.05 12.11
N LYS A 69 -10.60 5.01 13.43
CA LYS A 69 -10.05 3.99 14.33
C LYS A 69 -10.70 2.64 14.04
N ILE A 70 -10.19 1.95 13.02
CA ILE A 70 -10.60 0.59 12.68
C ILE A 70 -9.82 -0.38 13.57
N ALA A 71 -10.45 -0.77 14.68
CA ALA A 71 -9.89 -1.73 15.64
C ALA A 71 -10.14 -3.18 15.20
N LEU A 72 -9.56 -3.61 14.08
CA LEU A 72 -9.61 -5.00 13.61
C LEU A 72 -8.80 -5.98 14.51
N GLY A 73 -8.05 -5.47 15.49
CA GLY A 73 -7.14 -6.29 16.29
C GLY A 73 -5.83 -6.62 15.55
N ARG A 74 -4.78 -6.94 16.31
CA ARG A 74 -3.40 -7.07 15.78
C ARG A 74 -3.28 -8.15 14.71
N THR A 75 -3.93 -9.30 14.90
CA THR A 75 -3.83 -10.43 13.98
C THR A 75 -4.41 -10.10 12.60
N LEU A 76 -5.60 -9.50 12.55
CA LEU A 76 -6.23 -9.11 11.29
C LEU A 76 -5.42 -8.01 10.59
N TRP A 77 -4.90 -7.03 11.32
CA TRP A 77 -4.03 -6.00 10.74
C TRP A 77 -2.76 -6.59 10.13
N ASN A 78 -2.13 -7.56 10.79
CA ASN A 78 -0.95 -8.24 10.22
C ASN A 78 -1.30 -8.99 8.93
N ILE A 79 -2.45 -9.65 8.86
CA ILE A 79 -2.91 -10.35 7.65
C ILE A 79 -3.13 -9.34 6.52
N VAL A 80 -3.80 -8.22 6.81
CA VAL A 80 -4.02 -7.14 5.83
C VAL A 80 -2.69 -6.57 5.35
N ASP A 81 -1.74 -6.29 6.24
CA ASP A 81 -0.41 -5.78 5.89
C ASP A 81 0.34 -6.72 4.96
N VAL A 82 0.35 -8.02 5.27
CA VAL A 82 1.00 -9.03 4.43
C VAL A 82 0.34 -9.11 3.06
N LEU A 83 -0.99 -9.17 3.00
CA LEU A 83 -1.72 -9.22 1.72
C LEU A 83 -1.43 -8.00 0.86
N VAL A 84 -1.35 -6.82 1.47
CA VAL A 84 -1.11 -5.56 0.79
C VAL A 84 0.33 -5.45 0.32
N ALA A 85 1.30 -5.87 1.13
CA ALA A 85 2.70 -5.96 0.74
C ALA A 85 2.88 -6.92 -0.46
N VAL A 86 2.26 -8.11 -0.41
CA VAL A 86 2.31 -9.07 -1.52
C VAL A 86 1.64 -8.51 -2.77
N GLY A 87 0.49 -7.85 -2.64
CA GLY A 87 -0.20 -7.21 -3.76
C GLY A 87 0.62 -6.10 -4.43
N LEU A 88 1.31 -5.28 -3.64
CA LEU A 88 2.22 -4.24 -4.12
C LEU A 88 3.41 -4.83 -4.87
N LEU A 89 4.03 -5.89 -4.33
CA LEU A 89 5.12 -6.62 -4.98
C LEU A 89 4.65 -7.27 -6.28
N ALA A 90 3.51 -7.96 -6.29
CA ALA A 90 2.96 -8.56 -7.51
C ALA A 90 2.67 -7.50 -8.59
N SER A 91 2.15 -6.32 -8.19
CA SER A 91 1.94 -5.20 -9.11
C SER A 91 3.25 -4.66 -9.69
N LEU A 92 4.38 -4.74 -8.97
CA LEU A 92 5.70 -4.43 -9.54
C LEU A 92 6.10 -5.44 -10.61
N PHE A 93 5.97 -6.74 -10.34
CA PHE A 93 6.32 -7.79 -11.31
C PHE A 93 5.45 -7.74 -12.58
N LEU A 94 4.15 -7.48 -12.44
CA LEU A 94 3.24 -7.36 -13.59
C LEU A 94 3.52 -6.11 -14.44
N GLU A 95 4.03 -5.03 -13.85
CA GLU A 95 4.41 -3.81 -14.57
C GLU A 95 5.76 -3.97 -15.29
N THR A 96 6.64 -4.86 -14.81
CA THR A 96 7.88 -5.27 -15.48
C THR A 96 7.63 -6.05 -16.78
N GLU A 97 6.61 -6.90 -16.84
CA GLU A 97 6.30 -7.71 -18.05
C GLU A 97 5.85 -6.83 -19.24
N LYS A 98 5.27 -5.65 -18.99
CA LYS A 98 4.93 -4.68 -20.05
C LYS A 98 6.14 -4.01 -20.70
N PHE A 99 7.33 -4.10 -20.10
CA PHE A 99 8.56 -3.52 -20.65
C PHE A 99 9.41 -4.54 -21.44
N LYS A 100 8.92 -5.78 -21.57
CA LYS A 100 9.62 -6.88 -22.27
C LYS A 100 8.92 -7.31 -23.58
N ASN A 101 7.84 -6.66 -23.98
CA ASN A 101 7.20 -6.83 -25.30
C ASN A 101 7.34 -5.56 -26.14
#